data_AF-A0AA86UUZ8-F1
#
_entry.id   AF-A0AA86UUZ8-F1
#
_cell.length_a   1.000
_cell.length_b   1.000
_cell.length_c   1.000
_cell.angle_alpha   90.00
_cell.angle_beta   90.00
_cell.angle_gamma   90.00
#
_symmetry.space_group_name_H-M   'P 1'
#
loop_
_entity.id
_entity.type
_entity.pdbx_description
1 polymer ?
#
loop_
_entity_poly.entity_id
_entity_poly.type
_entity_poly.pdbx_seq_one_letter_code
_entity_poly.pdbx_strand_id
1 'polypeptide(L)'
;MTNIMQQLKDILMGKFKSRTQLLIYGAVMLLTFSAFMLSAWLTFNHNIWVTTGSKERYYAPWEYTFSKLGSFDAECNPHFFLLFSACLWSLVAFDIPLTFFMHRHNAIISKPGAIVSSVFYVIGWLGIFLDGCFCSSHRKIGNSNVEFMAIHIKVSGAGMGGFAIALFNNAVLMFRDRFTWVKKVKWANHSGRNLYKCHGHVFAAAAIMAVILIVCVICLNLDIKVEKPWMKYVIGGEIQENICICGLILTMVWNAMVMPVEIPTFKAVEETQQLIMRDVNTENKNQA
;
A
#
# COMPACT_ATOMS: atom_id res chain seq x y z
N MET A 1 9.96 -32.59 -3.59
CA MET A 1 8.94 -31.68 -2.99
C MET A 1 9.52 -30.59 -2.07
N THR A 2 10.76 -30.73 -1.55
CA THR A 2 11.42 -29.72 -0.68
C THR A 2 11.59 -28.32 -1.28
N ASN A 3 11.53 -28.17 -2.61
CA ASN A 3 11.73 -26.88 -3.27
C ASN A 3 10.53 -25.91 -3.15
N ILE A 4 9.28 -26.40 -3.23
CA ILE A 4 8.08 -25.52 -3.25
C ILE A 4 7.85 -24.90 -1.87
N MET A 5 7.93 -25.70 -0.79
CA MET A 5 7.74 -25.19 0.57
C MET A 5 8.79 -24.12 0.93
N GLN A 6 10.04 -24.32 0.50
CA GLN A 6 11.09 -23.33 0.72
C GLN A 6 10.83 -22.05 -0.09
N GLN A 7 10.39 -22.16 -1.34
CA GLN A 7 10.00 -21.00 -2.15
C GLN A 7 8.84 -20.22 -1.52
N LEU A 8 7.82 -20.93 -1.02
CA LEU A 8 6.69 -20.29 -0.35
C LEU A 8 7.15 -19.58 0.94
N LYS A 9 7.98 -20.25 1.75
CA LYS A 9 8.58 -19.63 2.94
C LYS A 9 9.39 -18.39 2.58
N ASP A 10 10.20 -18.44 1.53
CA ASP A 10 10.96 -17.31 1.05
C ASP A 10 10.03 -16.15 0.66
N ILE A 11 8.98 -16.43 -0.12
CA ILE A 11 7.96 -15.42 -0.50
C ILE A 11 7.28 -14.84 0.73
N LEU A 12 6.83 -15.64 1.69
CA LEU A 12 6.16 -15.17 2.90
C LEU A 12 7.07 -14.29 3.76
N MET A 13 8.37 -14.54 3.73
CA MET A 13 9.37 -13.68 4.35
C MET A 13 9.75 -12.48 3.47
N GLY A 14 9.13 -12.30 2.30
CA GLY A 14 9.38 -11.28 1.27
C GLY A 14 10.67 -11.49 0.44
N LYS A 15 11.34 -12.64 0.56
CA LYS A 15 12.63 -12.93 -0.10
C LYS A 15 12.41 -13.32 -1.55
N PHE A 16 12.11 -12.35 -2.40
CA PHE A 16 11.97 -12.56 -3.83
C PHE A 16 13.35 -12.77 -4.48
N LYS A 17 13.51 -13.88 -5.21
CA LYS A 17 14.76 -14.30 -5.88
C LYS A 17 15.07 -13.48 -7.12
N SER A 18 14.05 -12.92 -7.76
CA SER A 18 14.18 -12.14 -8.99
C SER A 18 13.08 -11.11 -9.09
N ARG A 19 13.32 -10.09 -9.93
CA ARG A 19 12.31 -9.08 -10.30
C ARG A 19 11.07 -9.73 -10.92
N THR A 20 11.26 -10.72 -11.79
CA THR A 20 10.15 -11.45 -12.40
C THR A 20 9.27 -12.12 -11.34
N GLN A 21 9.85 -12.71 -10.30
CA GLN A 21 9.07 -13.32 -9.21
C GLN A 21 8.24 -12.28 -8.46
N LEU A 22 8.81 -11.10 -8.18
CA LEU A 22 8.11 -10.00 -7.52
C LEU A 22 6.97 -9.43 -8.39
N LEU A 23 7.18 -9.30 -9.70
CA LEU A 23 6.15 -8.84 -10.64
C LEU A 23 5.01 -9.85 -10.76
N ILE A 24 5.32 -11.15 -10.85
CA ILE A 24 4.31 -12.22 -10.85
C ILE A 24 3.52 -12.18 -9.54
N TYR A 25 4.20 -12.02 -8.40
CA TYR A 25 3.55 -11.90 -7.09
C TYR A 25 2.58 -10.71 -7.05
N GLY A 26 3.03 -9.53 -7.49
CA GLY A 26 2.19 -8.33 -7.57
C GLY A 26 1.01 -8.48 -8.54
N ALA A 27 1.21 -9.14 -9.68
CA ALA A 27 0.14 -9.44 -10.63
C ALA A 27 -0.90 -10.39 -10.05
N VAL A 28 -0.47 -11.46 -9.37
CA VAL A 28 -1.38 -12.39 -8.68
C VAL A 28 -2.17 -11.66 -7.61
N MET A 29 -1.51 -10.88 -6.76
CA MET A 29 -2.16 -10.06 -5.73
C MET A 29 -3.23 -9.14 -6.35
N LEU A 30 -2.87 -8.37 -7.39
CA LEU A 30 -3.78 -7.45 -8.06
C LEU A 30 -4.98 -8.17 -8.70
N LEU A 31 -4.74 -9.30 -9.36
CA LEU A 31 -5.79 -10.12 -9.98
C LEU A 31 -6.72 -10.72 -8.93
N THR A 32 -6.18 -11.23 -7.81
CA THR A 32 -6.98 -11.78 -6.72
C THR A 32 -7.85 -10.70 -6.09
N PHE A 33 -7.27 -9.54 -5.74
CA PHE A 33 -8.04 -8.42 -5.21
C PHE A 33 -9.12 -7.95 -6.19
N SER A 34 -8.77 -7.76 -7.46
CA SER A 34 -9.72 -7.33 -8.50
C SER A 34 -10.84 -8.35 -8.71
N ALA A 35 -10.54 -9.64 -8.66
CA ALA A 35 -11.54 -10.70 -8.77
C ALA A 35 -12.53 -10.66 -7.61
N PHE A 36 -12.05 -10.56 -6.36
CA PHE A 36 -12.93 -10.42 -5.20
C PHE A 36 -13.80 -9.16 -5.26
N MET A 37 -13.20 -8.02 -5.62
CA MET A 37 -13.94 -6.76 -5.77
C MET A 37 -15.00 -6.85 -6.87
N LEU A 38 -14.64 -7.41 -8.03
CA LEU A 38 -15.57 -7.60 -9.13
C LEU A 38 -16.68 -8.57 -8.75
N SER A 39 -16.38 -9.66 -8.04
CA SER A 39 -17.40 -10.60 -7.55
C SER A 39 -18.35 -9.92 -6.57
N ALA A 40 -17.84 -9.20 -5.57
CA ALA A 40 -18.67 -8.45 -4.62
C ALA A 40 -19.58 -7.45 -5.34
N TRP A 41 -19.03 -6.75 -6.33
CA TRP A 41 -19.77 -5.80 -7.14
C TRP A 41 -20.85 -6.46 -8.01
N LEU A 42 -20.51 -7.55 -8.71
CA LEU A 42 -21.48 -8.27 -9.55
C LEU A 42 -22.62 -8.83 -8.71
N THR A 43 -22.32 -9.37 -7.51
CA THR A 43 -23.39 -9.91 -6.68
C THR A 43 -24.24 -8.84 -6.00
N PHE A 44 -23.65 -7.69 -5.66
CA PHE A 44 -24.39 -6.51 -5.23
C PHE A 44 -25.43 -6.08 -6.26
N ASN A 45 -25.01 -5.92 -7.53
CA ASN A 45 -25.91 -5.52 -8.60
C ASN A 45 -27.00 -6.56 -8.89
N HIS A 46 -26.63 -7.85 -8.90
CA HIS A 46 -27.58 -8.93 -9.10
C HIS A 46 -28.67 -8.93 -8.01
N ASN A 47 -28.29 -8.80 -6.74
CA ASN A 47 -29.25 -8.77 -5.64
C ASN A 47 -30.18 -7.58 -5.72
N ILE A 48 -29.68 -6.38 -6.01
CA ILE A 48 -30.56 -5.20 -6.14
C ILE A 48 -31.55 -5.39 -7.28
N TRP A 49 -31.10 -5.91 -8.41
CA TRP A 49 -31.94 -6.16 -9.57
C TRP A 49 -33.07 -7.15 -9.25
N VAL A 50 -32.74 -8.28 -8.60
CA VAL A 50 -33.72 -9.30 -8.19
C VAL A 50 -34.67 -8.78 -7.12
N THR A 51 -34.19 -8.04 -6.13
CA THR A 51 -34.98 -7.68 -4.94
C THR A 51 -35.91 -6.51 -5.19
N THR A 52 -35.51 -5.54 -6.01
CA THR A 52 -36.29 -4.30 -6.20
C THR A 52 -37.15 -4.30 -7.45
N GLY A 53 -36.86 -5.13 -8.45
CA GLY A 53 -37.56 -5.14 -9.74
C GLY A 53 -37.52 -3.82 -10.52
N SER A 54 -36.89 -2.78 -9.95
CA SER A 54 -36.86 -1.43 -10.49
C SER A 54 -35.59 -1.24 -11.29
N LYS A 55 -35.73 -0.80 -12.55
CA LYS A 55 -34.60 -0.32 -13.35
C LYS A 55 -34.12 1.07 -12.91
N GLU A 56 -34.81 1.72 -11.97
CA GLU A 56 -34.59 3.13 -11.62
C GLU A 56 -33.62 3.34 -10.46
N ARG A 57 -33.36 2.33 -9.62
CA ARG A 57 -32.26 2.38 -8.65
C ARG A 57 -30.99 1.76 -9.22
N TYR A 58 -30.48 2.34 -10.31
CA TYR A 58 -29.10 2.11 -10.69
C TYR A 58 -28.22 2.75 -9.61
N TYR A 59 -27.73 1.92 -8.68
CA TYR A 59 -26.73 2.35 -7.71
C TYR A 59 -25.50 2.83 -8.49
N ALA A 60 -25.23 4.13 -8.40
CA ALA A 60 -24.09 4.72 -9.05
C ALA A 60 -22.84 4.30 -8.25
N PRO A 61 -21.87 3.56 -8.83
CA PRO A 61 -20.70 3.04 -8.11
C PRO A 61 -19.83 4.11 -7.41
N TRP A 62 -20.04 5.38 -7.75
CA TRP A 62 -19.34 6.52 -7.20
C TRP A 62 -20.06 7.18 -6.01
N GLU A 63 -21.33 6.85 -5.76
CA GLU A 63 -22.12 7.45 -4.67
C GLU A 63 -21.96 6.73 -3.34
N TYR A 64 -21.43 5.51 -3.34
CA TYR A 64 -21.34 4.66 -2.16
C TYR A 64 -19.92 4.13 -2.07
N THR A 65 -19.31 4.29 -0.91
CA THR A 65 -17.95 3.82 -0.68
C THR A 65 -17.86 2.31 -0.67
N PHE A 66 -16.66 1.79 -0.93
CA PHE A 66 -16.45 0.36 -1.00
C PHE A 66 -16.79 -0.39 0.30
N SER A 67 -16.71 0.23 1.50
CA SER A 67 -17.14 -0.46 2.72
C SER A 67 -18.62 -0.79 2.73
N LYS A 68 -19.44 -0.03 1.99
CA LYS A 68 -20.87 -0.31 1.87
C LYS A 68 -21.14 -1.59 1.10
N LEU A 69 -20.18 -2.15 0.36
CA LEU A 69 -20.34 -3.50 -0.21
C LEU A 69 -20.35 -4.61 0.85
N GLY A 70 -19.81 -4.34 2.04
CA GLY A 70 -19.77 -5.28 3.16
C GLY A 70 -20.64 -4.87 4.35
N SER A 71 -21.42 -3.80 4.25
CA SER A 71 -22.21 -3.27 5.35
C SER A 71 -23.33 -4.24 5.77
N PHE A 72 -23.66 -4.25 7.07
CA PHE A 72 -24.80 -5.00 7.58
C PHE A 72 -26.15 -4.29 7.37
N ASP A 73 -26.15 -3.07 6.84
CA ASP A 73 -27.37 -2.31 6.62
C ASP A 73 -28.14 -2.92 5.44
N ALA A 74 -29.47 -3.00 5.56
CA ALA A 74 -30.30 -3.71 4.58
C ALA A 74 -30.17 -3.15 3.16
N GLU A 75 -29.81 -1.87 3.05
CA GLU A 75 -29.62 -1.14 1.80
C GLU A 75 -28.25 -1.42 1.15
N CYS A 76 -27.33 -2.05 1.89
CA CYS A 76 -25.92 -2.16 1.55
C CYS A 76 -25.43 -3.63 1.43
N ASN A 77 -26.32 -4.54 1.02
CA ASN A 77 -26.04 -5.94 0.68
C ASN A 77 -25.33 -6.78 1.78
N PRO A 78 -26.00 -6.98 2.92
CA PRO A 78 -25.42 -7.65 4.09
C PRO A 78 -25.02 -9.11 3.84
N HIS A 79 -25.56 -9.74 2.80
CA HIS A 79 -25.27 -11.14 2.46
C HIS A 79 -23.84 -11.36 1.96
N PHE A 80 -23.15 -10.32 1.49
CA PHE A 80 -21.81 -10.42 0.89
C PHE A 80 -20.71 -9.83 1.76
N PHE A 81 -21.02 -9.52 3.02
CA PHE A 81 -20.04 -9.13 4.04
C PHE A 81 -18.81 -10.04 4.02
N LEU A 82 -19.00 -11.37 4.06
CA LEU A 82 -17.87 -12.32 4.07
C LEU A 82 -17.00 -12.24 2.82
N LEU A 83 -17.58 -11.93 1.66
CA LEU A 83 -16.83 -11.77 0.42
C LEU A 83 -16.00 -10.49 0.44
N PHE A 84 -16.57 -9.40 0.97
CA PHE A 84 -15.86 -8.15 1.19
C PHE A 84 -14.73 -8.31 2.23
N SER A 85 -15.00 -8.96 3.37
CA SER A 85 -13.98 -9.29 4.38
C SER A 85 -12.86 -10.14 3.79
N ALA A 86 -13.21 -11.19 3.03
CA ALA A 86 -12.23 -12.05 2.36
C ALA A 86 -11.35 -11.25 1.38
N CYS A 87 -11.94 -10.27 0.67
CA CYS A 87 -11.19 -9.36 -0.19
C CYS A 87 -10.12 -8.60 0.62
N LEU A 88 -10.53 -7.90 1.68
CA LEU A 88 -9.62 -7.10 2.51
C LEU A 88 -8.57 -7.95 3.23
N TRP A 89 -8.94 -9.14 3.71
CA TRP A 89 -8.01 -10.05 4.36
C TRP A 89 -7.01 -10.66 3.38
N SER A 90 -7.45 -10.99 2.16
CA SER A 90 -6.54 -11.49 1.12
C SER A 90 -5.47 -10.45 0.77
N LEU A 91 -5.87 -9.18 0.65
CA LEU A 91 -5.00 -8.04 0.42
C LEU A 91 -3.96 -7.91 1.55
N VAL A 92 -4.39 -7.92 2.81
CA VAL A 92 -3.48 -7.91 3.98
C VAL A 92 -2.50 -9.08 3.94
N ALA A 93 -2.96 -10.28 3.59
CA ALA A 93 -2.11 -11.46 3.51
C ALA A 93 -1.05 -11.34 2.40
N PHE A 94 -1.35 -10.69 1.28
CA PHE A 94 -0.38 -10.44 0.21
C PHE A 94 0.57 -9.27 0.50
N ASP A 95 0.12 -8.24 1.20
CA ASP A 95 0.93 -7.04 1.42
C ASP A 95 1.92 -7.17 2.60
N ILE A 96 1.69 -8.08 3.56
CA ILE A 96 2.65 -8.35 4.64
C ILE A 96 4.02 -8.81 4.08
N PRO A 97 4.10 -9.80 3.16
CA PRO A 97 5.34 -10.13 2.47
C PRO A 97 6.04 -8.97 1.77
N LEU A 98 5.28 -8.08 1.12
CA LEU A 98 5.81 -6.88 0.49
C LEU A 98 6.39 -5.91 1.53
N THR A 99 5.77 -5.80 2.69
CA THR A 99 6.28 -5.00 3.82
C THR A 99 7.63 -5.51 4.30
N PHE A 100 7.83 -6.83 4.39
CA PHE A 100 9.14 -7.40 4.72
C PHE A 100 10.18 -7.23 3.61
N PHE A 101 9.75 -7.27 2.35
CA PHE A 101 10.61 -6.93 1.22
C PHE A 101 11.09 -5.48 1.29
N MET A 102 10.17 -4.53 1.47
CA MET A 102 10.48 -3.11 1.63
C MET A 102 11.37 -2.85 2.84
N HIS A 103 11.11 -3.53 3.96
CA HIS A 103 11.95 -3.44 5.16
C HIS A 103 13.42 -3.73 4.84
N ARG A 104 13.68 -4.89 4.22
CA ARG A 104 15.06 -5.28 3.87
C ARG A 104 15.73 -4.29 2.95
N HIS A 105 14.99 -3.82 1.94
CA HIS A 105 15.50 -2.84 1.00
C HIS A 105 15.88 -1.54 1.72
N ASN A 106 14.96 -0.98 2.50
CA ASN A 106 15.17 0.28 3.21
C ASN A 106 16.19 0.15 4.35
N ALA A 107 16.40 -1.04 4.91
CA ALA A 107 17.38 -1.28 5.97
C ALA A 107 18.83 -1.14 5.48
N ILE A 108 19.08 -1.30 4.18
CA ILE A 108 20.37 -1.01 3.54
C ILE A 108 20.67 0.50 3.63
N ILE A 109 19.63 1.32 3.46
CA ILE A 109 19.72 2.77 3.58
C ILE A 109 19.79 3.11 5.08
N SER A 110 18.72 2.87 5.84
CA SER A 110 18.57 3.19 7.26
C SER A 110 17.85 2.08 8.02
N LYS A 111 18.54 1.36 8.91
CA LYS A 111 17.88 0.34 9.76
C LYS A 111 16.75 0.93 10.63
N PRO A 112 16.95 2.03 11.39
CA PRO A 112 15.89 2.59 12.21
C PRO A 112 14.71 3.08 11.36
N GLY A 113 14.99 3.74 10.24
CA GLY A 113 13.95 4.21 9.32
C GLY A 113 13.14 3.05 8.74
N ALA A 114 13.79 1.97 8.33
CA ALA A 114 13.11 0.78 7.83
C ALA A 114 12.22 0.11 8.90
N ILE A 115 12.66 0.07 10.17
CA ILE A 115 11.85 -0.42 11.28
C ILE A 115 10.60 0.44 11.44
N VAL A 116 10.76 1.76 11.49
CA VAL A 116 9.65 2.72 11.62
C VAL A 116 8.63 2.50 10.50
N SER A 117 9.06 2.49 9.23
CA SER A 117 8.15 2.25 8.11
C SER A 117 7.41 0.91 8.22
N SER A 118 8.11 -0.17 8.56
CA SER A 118 7.49 -1.50 8.66
C SER A 118 6.46 -1.59 9.78
N VAL A 119 6.74 -1.00 10.94
CA VAL A 119 5.78 -0.95 12.06
C VAL A 119 4.52 -0.20 11.63
N PHE A 120 4.67 0.95 10.98
CA PHE A 120 3.53 1.75 10.52
C PHE A 120 2.76 1.09 9.37
N TYR A 121 3.42 0.38 8.45
CA TYR A 121 2.72 -0.48 7.47
C TYR A 121 1.92 -1.57 8.17
N VAL A 122 2.48 -2.27 9.15
CA VAL A 122 1.77 -3.31 9.91
C VAL A 122 0.54 -2.73 10.62
N ILE A 123 0.63 -1.53 11.19
CA ILE A 123 -0.54 -0.81 11.74
C ILE A 123 -1.58 -0.54 10.64
N GLY A 124 -1.13 -0.08 9.47
CA GLY A 124 -1.96 0.10 8.28
C GLY A 124 -2.73 -1.17 7.89
N TRP A 125 -2.01 -2.28 7.75
CA TRP A 125 -2.58 -3.59 7.40
C TRP A 125 -3.53 -4.13 8.48
N LEU A 126 -3.21 -3.90 9.75
CA LEU A 126 -4.11 -4.25 10.85
C LEU A 126 -5.41 -3.43 10.78
N GLY A 127 -5.33 -2.15 10.42
CA GLY A 127 -6.50 -1.30 10.15
C GLY A 127 -7.41 -1.91 9.07
N ILE A 128 -6.84 -2.25 7.90
CA ILE A 128 -7.60 -2.88 6.80
C ILE A 128 -8.18 -4.24 7.20
N PHE A 129 -7.43 -5.04 7.96
CA PHE A 129 -7.93 -6.32 8.48
C PHE A 129 -9.15 -6.10 9.37
N LEU A 130 -9.08 -5.11 10.27
CA LEU A 130 -10.18 -4.75 11.16
C LEU A 130 -11.34 -4.11 10.42
N ASP A 131 -11.12 -3.34 9.34
CA ASP A 131 -12.19 -2.85 8.46
C ASP A 131 -12.98 -4.00 7.84
N GLY A 132 -12.29 -5.10 7.49
CA GLY A 132 -12.93 -6.33 7.03
C GLY A 132 -13.73 -7.04 8.12
N CYS A 133 -13.37 -6.89 9.40
CA CYS A 133 -14.12 -7.45 10.53
C CYS A 133 -15.30 -6.56 10.96
N PHE A 134 -15.12 -5.24 10.88
CA PHE A 134 -16.03 -4.21 11.36
C PHE A 134 -16.44 -3.32 10.19
N CYS A 135 -17.26 -3.86 9.28
CA CYS A 135 -17.75 -3.09 8.15
C CYS A 135 -18.67 -1.96 8.62
N SER A 136 -18.75 -0.93 7.78
CA SER A 136 -19.56 0.27 8.01
C SER A 136 -21.04 -0.09 8.19
N SER A 137 -21.59 0.08 9.39
CA SER A 137 -23.01 -0.17 9.68
C SER A 137 -23.46 0.59 10.92
N HIS A 138 -24.70 1.09 10.88
CA HIS A 138 -25.34 1.74 12.02
C HIS A 138 -25.92 0.75 13.05
N ARG A 139 -25.75 -0.56 12.83
CA ARG A 139 -26.16 -1.56 13.81
C ARG A 139 -25.30 -1.48 15.08
N LYS A 140 -25.93 -1.75 16.22
CA LYS A 140 -25.26 -1.88 17.51
C LYS A 140 -24.60 -3.25 17.65
N ILE A 141 -23.47 -3.31 18.35
CA ILE A 141 -22.75 -4.56 18.62
C ILE A 141 -23.41 -5.27 19.81
N GLY A 142 -24.15 -6.34 19.54
CA GLY A 142 -24.88 -7.09 20.57
C GLY A 142 -25.81 -6.17 21.38
N ASN A 143 -25.65 -6.18 22.71
CA ASN A 143 -26.42 -5.33 23.63
C ASN A 143 -25.70 -4.01 23.99
N SER A 144 -24.59 -3.68 23.33
CA SER A 144 -23.85 -2.44 23.63
C SER A 144 -24.51 -1.22 22.98
N ASN A 145 -24.18 -0.03 23.49
CA ASN A 145 -24.51 1.25 22.84
C ASN A 145 -23.48 1.67 21.77
N VAL A 146 -22.58 0.77 21.38
CA VAL A 146 -21.54 1.05 20.38
C VAL A 146 -22.01 0.56 19.01
N GLU A 147 -22.00 1.47 18.04
CA GLU A 147 -22.29 1.16 16.64
C GLU A 147 -21.04 0.61 15.93
N PHE A 148 -21.24 -0.31 14.98
CA PHE A 148 -20.16 -0.80 14.12
C PHE A 148 -19.46 0.36 13.38
N MET A 149 -20.21 1.36 12.92
CA MET A 149 -19.71 2.57 12.27
C MET A 149 -18.68 3.31 13.13
N ALA A 150 -18.93 3.45 14.44
CA ALA A 150 -18.02 4.14 15.34
C ALA A 150 -16.68 3.40 15.51
N ILE A 151 -16.69 2.06 15.42
CA ILE A 151 -15.46 1.27 15.40
C ILE A 151 -14.78 1.40 14.03
N HIS A 152 -15.53 1.21 12.95
CA HIS A 152 -15.07 1.30 11.56
C HIS A 152 -14.26 2.57 11.31
N ILE A 153 -14.85 3.74 11.60
CA ILE A 153 -14.19 5.06 11.44
C ILE A 153 -12.85 5.11 12.19
N LYS A 154 -12.77 4.55 13.40
CA LYS A 154 -11.53 4.57 14.20
C LYS A 154 -10.47 3.64 13.62
N VAL A 155 -10.84 2.43 13.20
CA VAL A 155 -9.89 1.45 12.66
C VAL A 155 -9.41 1.87 11.26
N SER A 156 -10.31 2.39 10.42
CA SER A 156 -9.97 3.00 9.12
C SER A 156 -9.04 4.20 9.30
N GLY A 157 -9.35 5.10 10.25
CA GLY A 157 -8.51 6.26 10.55
C GLY A 157 -7.11 5.88 11.04
N ALA A 158 -7.01 4.85 11.91
CA ALA A 158 -5.73 4.32 12.36
C ALA A 158 -4.94 3.67 11.20
N GLY A 159 -5.63 2.90 10.34
CA GLY A 159 -5.03 2.30 9.15
C GLY A 159 -4.46 3.35 8.20
N MET A 160 -5.25 4.38 7.89
CA MET A 160 -4.85 5.52 7.08
C MET A 160 -3.61 6.24 7.66
N GLY A 161 -3.62 6.53 8.96
CA GLY A 161 -2.49 7.16 9.65
C GLY A 161 -1.21 6.30 9.56
N GLY A 162 -1.35 4.99 9.73
CA GLY A 162 -0.27 4.02 9.56
C GLY A 162 0.37 4.08 8.17
N PHE A 163 -0.45 3.97 7.12
CA PHE A 163 0.06 4.04 5.74
C PHE A 163 0.69 5.39 5.42
N ALA A 164 0.07 6.50 5.83
CA ALA A 164 0.58 7.84 5.54
C ALA A 164 1.99 8.04 6.13
N ILE A 165 2.20 7.66 7.40
CA ILE A 165 3.50 7.78 8.06
C ILE A 165 4.54 6.85 7.40
N ALA A 166 4.15 5.60 7.10
CA ALA A 166 5.04 4.64 6.46
C ALA A 166 5.50 5.09 5.07
N LEU A 167 4.56 5.56 4.23
CA LEU A 167 4.84 6.09 2.89
C LEU A 167 5.72 7.33 2.95
N PHE A 168 5.40 8.27 3.85
CA PHE A 168 6.20 9.48 4.05
C PHE A 168 7.65 9.15 4.45
N ASN A 169 7.82 8.28 5.45
CA ASN A 169 9.14 7.87 5.90
C ASN A 169 9.93 7.12 4.80
N ASN A 170 9.26 6.23 4.05
CA ASN A 170 9.86 5.59 2.88
C ASN A 170 10.33 6.61 1.84
N ALA A 171 9.50 7.61 1.50
CA ALA A 171 9.89 8.67 0.58
C ALA A 171 11.14 9.40 1.06
N VAL A 172 11.19 9.78 2.35
CA VAL A 172 12.36 10.42 2.96
C VAL A 172 13.62 9.55 2.84
N LEU A 173 13.52 8.25 3.13
CA LEU A 173 14.66 7.32 3.00
C LEU A 173 15.19 7.24 1.58
N MET A 174 14.29 7.19 0.60
CA MET A 174 14.67 7.16 -0.81
C MET A 174 15.28 8.48 -1.29
N PHE A 175 14.75 9.62 -0.84
CA PHE A 175 15.41 10.91 -1.10
C PHE A 175 16.83 10.92 -0.53
N ARG A 176 17.00 10.43 0.70
CA ARG A 176 18.31 10.34 1.33
C ARG A 176 19.29 9.45 0.55
N ASP A 177 18.83 8.28 0.09
CA ASP A 177 19.62 7.39 -0.74
C ASP A 177 20.06 8.09 -2.03
N ARG A 178 19.11 8.71 -2.74
CA ARG A 178 19.37 9.49 -3.96
C ARG A 178 20.43 10.58 -3.74
N PHE A 179 20.31 11.38 -2.68
CA PHE A 179 21.29 12.43 -2.41
C PHE A 179 22.67 11.87 -2.05
N THR A 180 22.73 10.72 -1.39
CA THR A 180 23.99 10.06 -1.05
C THR A 180 24.66 9.46 -2.29
N TRP A 181 23.87 8.86 -3.19
CA TRP A 181 24.35 8.27 -4.44
C TRP A 181 24.84 9.33 -5.43
N VAL A 182 24.13 10.45 -5.57
CA VAL A 182 24.56 11.59 -6.40
C VAL A 182 25.91 12.14 -5.94
N LYS A 183 26.18 12.18 -4.63
CA LYS A 183 27.50 12.57 -4.11
C LYS A 183 28.60 11.58 -4.51
N LYS A 184 28.32 10.27 -4.49
CA LYS A 184 29.29 9.23 -4.89
C LYS A 184 29.53 9.17 -6.41
N VAL A 185 28.49 9.33 -7.23
CA VAL A 185 28.58 9.13 -8.70
C VAL A 185 28.88 10.39 -9.49
N LYS A 186 28.79 11.58 -8.88
CA LYS A 186 29.43 12.79 -9.45
C LYS A 186 30.93 12.60 -9.75
N TRP A 187 31.56 11.55 -9.20
CA TRP A 187 32.95 11.20 -9.45
C TRP A 187 33.16 10.17 -10.58
N ALA A 188 32.12 9.50 -11.12
CA ALA A 188 32.34 8.26 -11.89
C ALA A 188 31.94 8.24 -13.38
N ASN A 189 30.84 8.86 -13.86
CA ASN A 189 30.63 9.06 -15.32
C ASN A 189 29.30 9.75 -15.69
N HIS A 190 29.27 10.40 -16.85
CA HIS A 190 28.18 11.24 -17.37
C HIS A 190 26.92 10.50 -17.88
N SER A 191 26.94 9.16 -18.02
CA SER A 191 25.85 8.38 -18.64
C SER A 191 24.64 8.09 -17.74
N GLY A 192 24.74 8.30 -16.43
CA GLY A 192 23.65 8.00 -15.49
C GLY A 192 22.42 8.92 -15.58
N ARG A 193 22.51 10.06 -16.29
CA ARG A 193 21.52 11.16 -16.20
C ARG A 193 20.08 10.82 -16.64
N ASN A 194 19.89 9.84 -17.52
CA ASN A 194 18.55 9.52 -18.05
C ASN A 194 17.68 8.70 -17.09
N LEU A 195 18.28 7.86 -16.24
CA LEU A 195 17.51 7.13 -15.22
C LEU A 195 16.85 8.14 -14.24
N TYR A 196 17.51 9.24 -13.90
CA TYR A 196 17.05 10.17 -12.87
C TYR A 196 15.83 11.03 -13.24
N LYS A 197 15.50 11.19 -14.53
CA LYS A 197 14.36 12.00 -14.96
C LYS A 197 13.01 11.31 -14.68
N CYS A 198 12.89 10.00 -14.93
CA CYS A 198 11.66 9.26 -14.64
C CYS A 198 11.32 9.22 -13.13
N HIS A 199 12.34 9.17 -12.27
CA HIS A 199 12.12 8.99 -10.83
C HIS A 199 11.63 10.26 -10.13
N GLY A 200 12.02 11.45 -10.62
CA GLY A 200 11.61 12.72 -10.00
C GLY A 200 10.09 12.89 -9.91
N HIS A 201 9.37 12.44 -10.93
CA HIS A 201 7.91 12.55 -10.99
C HIS A 201 7.21 11.59 -10.03
N VAL A 202 7.70 10.35 -9.89
CA VAL A 202 7.14 9.37 -8.94
C VAL A 202 7.33 9.84 -7.50
N PHE A 203 8.51 10.42 -7.20
CA PHE A 203 8.78 11.00 -5.89
C PHE A 203 7.93 12.23 -5.57
N ALA A 204 7.78 13.15 -6.54
CA ALA A 204 6.92 14.31 -6.38
C ALA A 204 5.46 13.88 -6.15
N ALA A 205 4.97 12.89 -6.92
CA ALA A 205 3.64 12.35 -6.75
C ALA A 205 3.44 11.76 -5.34
N ALA A 206 4.36 10.93 -4.85
CA ALA A 206 4.22 10.36 -3.51
C ALA A 206 4.34 11.40 -2.38
N ALA A 207 5.21 12.40 -2.53
CA ALA A 207 5.32 13.48 -1.56
C ALA A 207 4.03 14.33 -1.51
N ILE A 208 3.49 14.70 -2.69
CA ILE A 208 2.22 15.42 -2.80
C ILE A 208 1.10 14.60 -2.18
N MET A 209 1.04 13.31 -2.45
CA MET A 209 0.01 12.43 -1.89
C MET A 209 0.16 12.24 -0.37
N ALA A 210 1.38 12.12 0.16
CA ALA A 210 1.61 12.10 1.61
C ALA A 210 1.14 13.40 2.27
N VAL A 211 1.39 14.54 1.64
CA VAL A 211 0.87 15.83 2.13
C VAL A 211 -0.66 15.87 2.08
N ILE A 212 -1.27 15.42 0.99
CA ILE A 212 -2.74 15.32 0.88
C ILE A 212 -3.30 14.43 2.00
N LEU A 213 -2.69 13.26 2.22
CA LEU A 213 -3.09 12.34 3.29
C LEU A 213 -2.98 12.99 4.67
N ILE A 214 -1.87 13.66 4.97
CA ILE A 214 -1.66 14.37 6.25
C ILE A 214 -2.70 15.47 6.42
N VAL A 215 -2.95 16.28 5.38
CA VAL A 215 -3.97 17.34 5.42
C VAL A 215 -5.36 16.74 5.66
N CYS A 216 -5.71 15.64 4.99
CA CYS A 216 -6.98 14.96 5.22
C CYS A 216 -7.10 14.44 6.65
N VAL A 217 -6.07 13.79 7.20
CA VAL A 217 -6.04 13.33 8.59
C VAL A 217 -6.22 14.50 9.56
N ILE A 218 -5.53 15.62 9.34
CA ILE A 218 -5.65 16.81 10.18
C ILE A 218 -7.08 17.38 10.10
N CYS A 219 -7.63 17.55 8.90
CA CYS A 219 -8.98 18.05 8.69
C CYS A 219 -10.04 17.16 9.38
N LEU A 220 -9.86 15.83 9.35
CA LEU A 220 -10.76 14.88 10.00
C LEU A 220 -10.67 14.94 11.53
N ASN A 221 -9.50 15.21 12.11
CA ASN A 221 -9.32 15.26 13.57
C ASN A 221 -9.64 16.62 14.19
N LEU A 222 -9.59 17.71 13.43
CA LEU A 222 -9.82 19.06 13.95
C LEU A 222 -11.30 19.48 14.01
N ASP A 223 -12.23 18.56 13.69
CA ASP A 223 -13.68 18.81 13.64
C ASP A 223 -14.01 20.16 12.98
N ILE A 224 -13.29 20.47 11.90
CA ILE A 224 -13.44 21.73 11.19
C ILE A 224 -14.87 21.71 10.63
N LYS A 225 -15.75 22.55 11.18
CA LYS A 225 -17.10 22.72 10.69
C LYS A 225 -17.03 23.23 9.26
N VAL A 226 -17.20 22.31 8.32
CA VAL A 226 -17.11 22.69 6.92
C VAL A 226 -18.47 23.13 6.43
N GLU A 227 -18.66 24.44 6.41
CA GLU A 227 -19.93 25.09 6.09
C GLU A 227 -20.32 24.95 4.61
N LYS A 228 -19.37 24.62 3.72
CA LYS A 228 -19.67 24.51 2.28
C LYS A 228 -20.33 23.16 1.95
N PRO A 229 -21.50 23.14 1.29
CA PRO A 229 -22.23 21.91 0.95
C PRO A 229 -21.41 20.91 0.12
N TRP A 230 -20.64 21.39 -0.86
CA TRP A 230 -19.76 20.54 -1.66
C TRP A 230 -18.65 19.91 -0.82
N MET A 231 -18.23 20.56 0.27
CA MET A 231 -17.26 19.98 1.18
C MET A 231 -17.88 19.00 2.18
N LYS A 232 -19.19 19.00 2.42
CA LYS A 232 -19.85 17.89 3.15
C LYS A 232 -19.73 16.57 2.39
N TYR A 233 -19.79 16.61 1.06
CA TYR A 233 -19.48 15.46 0.20
C TYR A 233 -17.98 15.12 0.18
N VAL A 234 -17.11 16.10 0.45
CA VAL A 234 -15.63 15.93 0.49
C VAL A 234 -15.07 15.67 1.90
N ILE A 235 -15.86 15.76 2.96
CA ILE A 235 -15.38 15.57 4.35
C ILE A 235 -16.32 14.64 5.15
N GLY A 236 -17.48 14.27 4.61
CA GLY A 236 -18.32 13.21 5.16
C GLY A 236 -17.58 11.87 5.24
N GLY A 237 -18.03 10.96 6.12
CA GLY A 237 -17.34 9.68 6.42
C GLY A 237 -16.93 8.83 5.21
N GLU A 238 -17.55 9.07 4.06
CA GLU A 238 -17.21 8.46 2.77
C GLU A 238 -15.79 8.80 2.26
N ILE A 239 -15.18 9.87 2.76
CA ILE A 239 -13.84 10.31 2.33
C ILE A 239 -12.74 9.51 2.99
N GLN A 240 -12.92 9.06 4.23
CA GLN A 240 -11.91 8.23 4.90
C GLN A 240 -11.65 6.93 4.13
N GLU A 241 -12.70 6.31 3.60
CA GLU A 241 -12.60 5.08 2.84
C GLU A 241 -12.00 5.29 1.46
N ASN A 242 -12.45 6.33 0.74
CA ASN A 242 -11.87 6.69 -0.55
C ASN A 242 -10.38 7.02 -0.41
N ILE A 243 -10.00 7.70 0.68
CA ILE A 243 -8.60 8.00 0.98
C ILE A 243 -7.82 6.74 1.36
N CYS A 244 -8.38 5.83 2.17
CA CYS A 244 -7.76 4.54 2.47
C CYS A 244 -7.51 3.74 1.19
N ILE A 245 -8.46 3.73 0.26
CA ILE A 245 -8.37 3.01 -1.01
C ILE A 245 -7.42 3.70 -1.98
N CYS A 246 -7.41 5.03 -2.03
CA CYS A 246 -6.36 5.76 -2.73
C CYS A 246 -4.99 5.48 -2.12
N GLY A 247 -4.85 5.46 -0.79
CA GLY A 247 -3.62 5.10 -0.09
C GLY A 247 -3.17 3.68 -0.41
N LEU A 248 -4.11 2.75 -0.53
CA LEU A 248 -3.87 1.38 -0.96
C LEU A 248 -3.40 1.31 -2.41
N ILE A 249 -4.15 1.89 -3.34
CA ILE A 249 -3.81 1.95 -4.77
C ILE A 249 -2.45 2.62 -4.95
N LEU A 250 -2.17 3.68 -4.21
CA LEU A 250 -0.87 4.35 -4.23
C LEU A 250 0.22 3.47 -3.65
N THR A 251 -0.04 2.72 -2.58
CA THR A 251 0.93 1.75 -2.05
C THR A 251 1.21 0.66 -3.07
N MET A 252 0.18 0.13 -3.74
CA MET A 252 0.31 -0.87 -4.80
C MET A 252 1.06 -0.31 -6.02
N VAL A 253 0.72 0.90 -6.48
CA VAL A 253 1.37 1.60 -7.59
C VAL A 253 2.79 1.97 -7.22
N TRP A 254 3.02 2.48 -6.02
CA TRP A 254 4.35 2.76 -5.48
C TRP A 254 5.19 1.51 -5.45
N ASN A 255 4.67 0.41 -4.91
CA ASN A 255 5.32 -0.89 -4.94
C ASN A 255 5.62 -1.32 -6.39
N ALA A 256 4.66 -1.19 -7.32
CA ALA A 256 4.86 -1.55 -8.72
C ALA A 256 5.87 -0.66 -9.46
N MET A 257 5.97 0.62 -9.12
CA MET A 257 6.82 1.62 -9.81
C MET A 257 8.20 1.79 -9.17
N VAL A 258 8.33 1.55 -7.86
CA VAL A 258 9.56 1.74 -7.09
C VAL A 258 10.35 0.43 -6.93
N MET A 259 9.67 -0.72 -6.84
CA MET A 259 10.35 -2.02 -6.79
C MET A 259 11.04 -2.51 -8.09
N PRO A 260 10.76 -2.02 -9.31
CA PRO A 260 11.45 -2.48 -10.52
C PRO A 260 12.84 -1.86 -10.70
N VAL A 261 13.25 -0.93 -9.83
CA VAL A 261 14.64 -0.48 -9.82
C VAL A 261 15.45 -1.63 -9.27
N GLU A 262 16.09 -2.36 -10.18
CA GLU A 262 17.21 -3.21 -9.86
C GLU A 262 18.10 -2.40 -8.92
N ILE A 263 18.08 -2.71 -7.61
CA ILE A 263 19.31 -2.60 -6.86
C ILE A 263 20.25 -3.42 -7.74
N PRO A 264 21.28 -2.82 -8.37
CA PRO A 264 22.27 -3.60 -9.10
C PRO A 264 22.55 -4.75 -8.16
N THR A 265 22.17 -5.95 -8.63
CA THR A 265 22.00 -7.12 -7.76
C THR A 265 23.19 -7.15 -6.83
N PHE A 266 23.02 -7.56 -5.57
CA PHE A 266 24.18 -7.70 -4.67
C PHE A 266 25.41 -8.27 -5.40
N LYS A 267 25.16 -9.18 -6.35
CA LYS A 267 26.09 -9.63 -7.39
C LYS A 267 26.82 -8.56 -8.21
N ALA A 268 26.17 -7.60 -8.87
CA ALA A 268 26.86 -6.52 -9.60
C ALA A 268 27.64 -5.57 -8.67
N VAL A 269 27.14 -5.28 -7.46
CA VAL A 269 27.89 -4.49 -6.46
C VAL A 269 29.08 -5.27 -5.93
N GLU A 270 28.90 -6.57 -5.67
CA GLU A 270 29.92 -7.50 -5.20
C GLU A 270 30.96 -7.76 -6.29
N GLU A 271 30.55 -7.94 -7.56
CA GLU A 271 31.41 -8.04 -8.73
C GLU A 271 32.20 -6.73 -8.92
N THR A 272 31.56 -5.56 -8.75
CA THR A 272 32.25 -4.26 -8.81
C THR A 272 33.24 -4.11 -7.65
N GLN A 273 32.86 -4.50 -6.43
CA GLN A 273 33.77 -4.49 -5.27
C GLN A 273 34.94 -5.47 -5.44
N GLN A 274 34.68 -6.65 -6.00
CA GLN A 274 35.70 -7.64 -6.31
C GLN A 274 36.65 -7.16 -7.41
N LEU A 275 36.14 -6.45 -8.43
CA LEU A 275 36.95 -5.83 -9.47
C LEU A 275 37.84 -4.73 -8.89
N ILE A 276 37.29 -3.82 -8.07
CA ILE A 276 38.07 -2.78 -7.39
C ILE A 276 39.16 -3.39 -6.50
N MET A 277 38.83 -4.43 -5.73
CA MET A 277 39.81 -5.13 -4.87
C MET A 277 40.89 -5.86 -5.68
N ARG A 278 40.59 -6.32 -6.90
CA ARG A 278 41.61 -6.88 -7.81
C ARG A 278 42.54 -5.81 -8.33
N ASP A 279 42.02 -4.66 -8.76
CA ASP A 279 42.84 -3.58 -9.31
C ASP A 279 43.82 -3.02 -8.26
N VAL A 280 43.35 -2.78 -7.03
CA VAL A 280 44.20 -2.32 -5.91
C VAL A 280 45.35 -3.31 -5.61
N ASN A 281 45.06 -4.61 -5.65
CA ASN A 281 46.09 -5.63 -5.44
C ASN A 281 47.09 -5.73 -6.60
N THR A 282 46.69 -5.34 -7.81
CA THR A 282 47.55 -5.37 -9.00
C THR A 282 48.49 -4.18 -9.01
N GLU A 283 48.03 -2.99 -8.59
CA GLU A 283 48.89 -1.81 -8.42
C GLU A 283 49.96 -2.02 -7.33
N ASN A 284 49.59 -2.58 -6.18
CA ASN A 284 50.55 -2.85 -5.10
C ASN A 284 51.64 -3.85 -5.49
N LYS A 285 51.35 -4.79 -6.40
CA LYS A 285 52.34 -5.75 -6.91
C LYS A 285 53.34 -5.13 -7.89
N ASN A 286 52.96 -4.06 -8.58
CA ASN A 286 53.85 -3.38 -9.53
C ASN A 286 54.73 -2.31 -8.86
N GLN A 287 54.50 -2.02 -7.58
CA GLN A 287 55.30 -1.07 -6.79
C GLN A 287 56.34 -1.73 -5.87
N ALA A 288 56.32 -3.06 -5.76
CA ALA A 288 57.29 -3.86 -5.01
C ALA A 288 58.31 -4.50 -5.97
#